data_AF-A0ABD2WY54-F1
#
_entry.id   AF-A0ABD2WY54-F1
#
_cell.length_a   1.000
_cell.length_b   1.000
_cell.length_c   1.000
_cell.angle_alpha   90.00
_cell.angle_beta   90.00
_cell.angle_gamma   90.00
#
_symmetry.space_group_name_H-M   'P 1'
#
loop_
_entity.id
_entity.type
_entity.pdbx_description
1 polymer ?
#
loop_
_entity_poly.entity_id
_entity_poly.type
_entity_poly.pdbx_seq_one_letter_code
_entity_poly.pdbx_strand_id
1 'polypeptide(L)'
;MFFGSLLEKLCPSFKNVDAQFPRLIPQRKMKQTIINTKSRVFAKRSAVEDAYKKKEASHFCANMFEAVWGYDALAERCVVRSVKTGTLKELTPHKKLMVEKHFEHYLNYYNDDPSIISYHMGKINNYANRAIGGSRKKLKAMKEYPEIDMEGIKEIDDDKIQL
;
A
#
# COMPACT_ATOMS: atom_id res chain seq x y z
N MET A 1 14.55 53.31 4.54
CA MET A 1 14.05 52.01 5.01
C MET A 1 12.94 51.56 4.07
N PHE A 2 13.27 50.74 3.06
CA PHE A 2 12.29 50.08 2.18
C PHE A 2 12.90 48.75 1.75
N PHE A 3 12.56 47.67 2.46
CA PHE A 3 12.83 46.29 2.04
C PHE A 3 11.56 45.46 2.25
N GLY A 4 10.44 45.96 1.71
CA GLY A 4 9.13 45.30 1.76
C GLY A 4 8.64 44.77 0.41
N SER A 5 9.44 44.75 -0.67
CA SER A 5 8.89 44.43 -2.00
C SER A 5 9.80 43.65 -2.97
N LEU A 6 10.69 42.78 -2.48
CA LEU A 6 11.52 41.95 -3.37
C LEU A 6 11.32 40.43 -3.21
N LEU A 7 10.55 39.97 -2.22
CA LEU A 7 10.25 38.54 -2.06
C LEU A 7 8.92 38.08 -2.68
N GLU A 8 8.02 39.00 -3.07
CA GLU A 8 6.74 38.64 -3.69
C GLU A 8 6.79 38.46 -5.22
N LYS A 9 7.91 38.78 -5.88
CA LYS A 9 8.04 38.73 -7.34
C LYS A 9 8.69 37.47 -7.92
N LEU A 10 9.07 36.48 -7.10
CA LEU A 10 9.85 35.33 -7.58
C LEU A 10 9.11 33.99 -7.65
N CYS A 11 7.86 33.85 -7.19
CA CYS A 11 7.06 32.63 -7.41
C CYS A 11 5.56 32.84 -7.09
N PRO A 12 4.67 33.06 -8.10
CA PRO A 12 3.24 33.17 -7.85
C PRO A 12 2.49 31.83 -7.78
N SER A 13 3.19 30.70 -7.58
CA SER A 13 2.61 29.35 -7.76
C SER A 13 2.37 28.55 -6.48
N PHE A 14 2.64 29.09 -5.29
CA PHE A 14 2.21 28.45 -4.04
C PHE A 14 0.83 28.98 -3.63
N LYS A 15 -0.16 28.79 -4.51
CA LYS A 15 -1.54 28.71 -4.03
C LYS A 15 -1.65 27.42 -3.24
N ASN A 16 -2.21 27.53 -2.04
CA ASN A 16 -2.71 26.41 -1.24
C ASN A 16 -3.36 25.37 -2.16
N VAL A 17 -2.62 24.30 -2.45
CA VAL A 17 -3.21 23.07 -2.96
C VAL A 17 -3.57 22.29 -1.72
N ASP A 18 -4.69 22.66 -1.11
CA ASP A 18 -5.55 21.68 -0.47
C ASP A 18 -5.96 20.72 -1.58
N ALA A 19 -5.05 19.80 -1.92
CA ALA A 19 -5.31 18.70 -2.83
C ALA A 19 -6.35 17.86 -2.10
N GLN A 20 -7.62 18.18 -2.36
CA GLN A 20 -8.70 17.23 -2.22
C GLN A 20 -8.28 16.01 -3.02
N PHE A 21 -7.67 15.05 -2.32
CA PHE A 21 -7.34 13.76 -2.90
C PHE A 21 -8.62 13.22 -3.52
N PRO A 22 -8.60 12.78 -4.79
CA PRO A 22 -9.79 12.21 -5.40
C PRO A 22 -10.25 11.04 -4.54
N ARG A 23 -11.40 11.20 -3.90
CA ARG A 23 -12.00 10.15 -3.08
C ARG A 23 -12.45 9.05 -4.03
N LEU A 24 -12.10 7.81 -3.71
CA LEU A 24 -12.56 6.65 -4.47
C LEU A 24 -14.06 6.46 -4.22
N ILE A 25 -14.87 6.71 -5.25
CA ILE A 25 -16.32 6.51 -5.20
C ILE A 25 -16.63 5.21 -5.96
N PRO A 26 -17.29 4.21 -5.36
CA PRO A 26 -17.63 2.98 -6.06
C PRO A 26 -18.54 3.29 -7.25
N GLN A 27 -18.10 2.97 -8.47
CA GLN A 27 -18.89 3.21 -9.69
C GLN A 27 -19.88 2.07 -9.99
N ARG A 28 -19.64 0.87 -9.43
CA ARG A 28 -20.44 -0.32 -9.71
C ARG A 28 -21.31 -0.71 -8.52
N LYS A 29 -22.58 -1.05 -8.80
CA LYS A 29 -23.54 -1.59 -7.81
C LYS A 29 -23.21 -3.03 -7.36
N MET A 30 -22.26 -3.70 -8.03
CA MET A 30 -21.85 -5.06 -7.73
C MET A 30 -20.65 -5.08 -6.80
N LYS A 31 -20.62 -5.97 -5.80
CA LYS A 31 -19.48 -6.10 -4.88
C LYS A 31 -18.18 -6.36 -5.64
N GLN A 32 -17.10 -5.73 -5.20
CA GLN A 32 -15.77 -5.97 -5.72
C GLN A 32 -15.36 -7.43 -5.49
N THR A 33 -14.87 -8.09 -6.53
CA THR A 33 -14.47 -9.51 -6.49
C THR A 33 -12.95 -9.64 -6.49
N ILE A 34 -12.41 -10.56 -5.69
CA ILE A 34 -10.99 -10.91 -5.74
C ILE A 34 -10.73 -11.63 -7.07
N ILE A 35 -9.73 -11.16 -7.81
CA ILE A 35 -9.34 -11.78 -9.08
C ILE A 35 -8.38 -12.93 -8.83
N ASN A 36 -8.42 -13.94 -9.71
CA ASN A 36 -7.38 -14.94 -9.83
C ASN A 36 -6.53 -14.60 -11.06
N THR A 37 -5.27 -14.29 -10.83
CA THR A 37 -4.28 -13.92 -11.85
C THR A 37 -3.47 -15.11 -12.36
N LYS A 38 -3.78 -16.32 -11.88
CA LYS A 38 -3.15 -17.60 -12.23
C LYS A 38 -1.67 -17.65 -11.87
N SER A 39 -1.25 -16.91 -10.85
CA SER A 39 0.14 -16.90 -10.39
C SER A 39 0.43 -18.09 -9.47
N ARG A 40 1.70 -18.40 -9.20
CA ARG A 40 2.07 -19.39 -8.16
C ARG A 40 2.27 -18.74 -6.78
N VAL A 41 1.79 -17.50 -6.61
CA VAL A 41 1.92 -16.76 -5.35
C VAL A 41 0.72 -17.07 -4.48
N PHE A 42 1.00 -17.46 -3.25
CA PHE A 42 -0.02 -17.69 -2.24
C PHE A 42 -0.05 -16.52 -1.26
N ALA A 43 -1.26 -16.10 -0.89
CA ALA A 43 -1.53 -15.08 0.11
C ALA A 43 -2.63 -15.56 1.07
N LYS A 44 -2.65 -15.00 2.27
CA LYS A 44 -3.68 -15.27 3.28
C LYS A 44 -5.03 -14.74 2.79
N ARG A 45 -6.06 -15.59 2.64
CA ARG A 45 -7.37 -15.20 2.07
C ARG A 45 -8.00 -14.04 2.85
N SER A 46 -8.10 -14.17 4.17
CA SER A 46 -8.69 -13.14 5.02
C SER A 46 -8.01 -11.77 4.87
N ALA A 47 -6.68 -11.75 4.76
CA ALA A 47 -5.92 -10.53 4.55
C ALA A 47 -6.18 -9.89 3.18
N VAL A 48 -6.38 -10.69 2.12
CA VAL A 48 -6.73 -10.20 0.78
C VAL A 48 -8.16 -9.66 0.78
N GLU A 49 -9.11 -10.37 1.38
CA GLU A 49 -10.48 -9.89 1.54
C GLU A 49 -10.53 -8.55 2.30
N ASP A 50 -9.75 -8.43 3.37
CA ASP A 50 -9.65 -7.19 4.14
C ASP A 50 -8.99 -6.05 3.37
N ALA A 51 -8.07 -6.33 2.47
CA ALA A 51 -7.52 -5.34 1.55
C ALA A 51 -8.62 -4.81 0.62
N TYR A 52 -9.42 -5.69 0.02
CA TYR A 52 -10.51 -5.34 -0.89
C TYR A 52 -11.66 -4.56 -0.23
N LYS A 53 -11.81 -4.64 1.10
CA LYS A 53 -12.77 -3.80 1.86
C LYS A 53 -12.30 -2.34 2.02
N LYS A 54 -11.03 -2.02 1.73
CA LYS A 54 -10.49 -0.67 1.95
C LYS A 54 -10.99 0.31 0.89
N LYS A 55 -11.40 1.50 1.32
CA LYS A 55 -11.83 2.60 0.43
C LYS A 55 -10.70 3.50 -0.03
N GLU A 56 -9.50 3.35 0.54
CA GLU A 56 -8.34 4.16 0.19
C GLU A 56 -7.27 3.30 -0.47
N ALA A 57 -6.77 3.77 -1.61
CA ALA A 57 -5.74 3.10 -2.40
C ALA A 57 -4.48 2.77 -1.58
N SER A 58 -4.03 3.68 -0.70
CA SER A 58 -2.85 3.44 0.14
C SER A 58 -3.07 2.29 1.12
N HIS A 59 -4.26 2.21 1.73
CA HIS A 59 -4.59 1.15 2.67
C HIS A 59 -4.80 -0.19 1.96
N PHE A 60 -5.44 -0.19 0.80
CA PHE A 60 -5.54 -1.37 -0.06
C PHE A 60 -4.14 -1.93 -0.37
N CYS A 61 -3.25 -1.10 -0.91
CA CYS A 61 -1.91 -1.54 -1.27
C CYS A 61 -1.13 -2.05 -0.05
N ALA A 62 -1.17 -1.32 1.07
CA ALA A 62 -0.43 -1.72 2.27
C ALA A 62 -0.87 -3.09 2.77
N ASN A 63 -2.18 -3.33 2.83
CA ASN A 63 -2.75 -4.61 3.22
C ASN A 63 -2.41 -5.73 2.22
N MET A 64 -2.42 -5.45 0.91
CA MET A 64 -2.00 -6.45 -0.09
C MET A 64 -0.52 -6.82 0.04
N PHE A 65 0.36 -5.85 0.31
CA PHE A 65 1.77 -6.15 0.60
C PHE A 65 1.92 -7.01 1.85
N GLU A 66 1.20 -6.71 2.93
CA GLU A 66 1.21 -7.54 4.15
C GLU A 66 0.63 -8.93 3.89
N ALA A 67 -0.44 -9.06 3.09
CA ALA A 67 -1.06 -10.34 2.76
C ALA A 67 -0.15 -11.28 1.95
N VAL A 68 0.68 -10.73 1.06
CA VAL A 68 1.57 -11.50 0.15
C VAL A 68 2.90 -11.89 0.80
N TRP A 69 3.37 -11.11 1.78
CA TRP A 69 4.65 -11.34 2.43
C TRP A 69 4.56 -11.78 3.89
N GLY A 70 3.54 -11.37 4.63
CA GLY A 70 3.57 -11.37 6.10
C GLY A 70 4.29 -10.13 6.64
N TYR A 71 3.90 -9.65 7.82
CA TYR A 71 4.47 -8.44 8.41
C TYR A 71 5.95 -8.63 8.80
N ASP A 72 6.31 -9.81 9.30
CA ASP A 72 7.65 -10.23 9.68
C ASP A 72 8.62 -10.17 8.48
N ALA A 73 8.30 -10.88 7.41
CA ALA A 73 9.14 -10.94 6.22
C ALA A 73 9.10 -9.64 5.40
N LEU A 74 8.05 -8.83 5.53
CA LEU A 74 7.98 -7.51 4.89
C LEU A 74 8.82 -6.47 5.62
N ALA A 75 8.96 -6.56 6.95
CA ALA A 75 9.78 -5.64 7.74
C ALA A 75 11.27 -5.69 7.35
N GLU A 76 11.76 -6.87 6.95
CA GLU A 76 13.14 -7.12 6.52
C GLU A 76 13.41 -6.81 5.04
N ARG A 77 12.45 -6.18 4.36
CA ARG A 77 12.54 -5.87 2.93
C ARG A 77 12.71 -4.39 2.63
N CYS A 78 13.09 -4.10 1.39
CA CYS A 78 13.14 -2.77 0.80
C CYS A 78 12.60 -2.80 -0.63
N VAL A 79 12.16 -1.65 -1.13
CA VAL A 79 11.71 -1.51 -2.52
C VAL A 79 12.90 -1.50 -3.48
N VAL A 80 13.99 -0.82 -3.09
CA VAL A 80 15.25 -0.73 -3.82
C VAL A 80 16.40 -0.79 -2.81
N ARG A 81 17.45 -1.55 -3.10
CA ARG A 81 18.68 -1.52 -2.29
C ARG A 81 19.41 -0.20 -2.44
N SER A 82 19.89 0.30 -1.31
CA SER A 82 20.66 1.52 -1.17
C SER A 82 21.67 1.33 -0.06
N VAL A 83 22.62 2.26 0.08
CA VAL A 83 23.58 2.27 1.20
C VAL A 83 22.86 2.20 2.56
N LYS A 84 21.69 2.84 2.69
CA LYS A 84 20.88 2.84 3.93
C LYS A 84 20.14 1.51 4.16
N THR A 85 19.88 0.74 3.12
CA THR A 85 19.09 -0.51 3.17
C THR A 85 19.97 -1.75 2.96
N GLY A 86 21.29 -1.63 3.06
CA GLY A 86 22.29 -2.57 2.52
C GLY A 86 22.11 -4.05 2.87
N THR A 87 21.57 -4.38 4.04
CA THR A 87 21.32 -5.77 4.48
C THR A 87 19.93 -6.29 4.16
N LEU A 88 19.01 -5.43 3.75
CA LEU A 88 17.61 -5.78 3.49
C LEU A 88 17.43 -6.43 2.13
N LYS A 89 16.49 -7.37 2.05
CA LYS A 89 16.15 -8.05 0.79
C LYS A 89 15.22 -7.17 -0.03
N GLU A 90 15.33 -7.19 -1.35
CA GLU A 90 14.36 -6.49 -2.19
C GLU A 90 13.01 -7.21 -2.18
N LEU A 91 11.94 -6.49 -2.51
CA LEU A 91 10.66 -7.10 -2.83
C LEU A 91 10.84 -8.04 -4.02
N THR A 92 10.37 -9.28 -3.88
CA THR A 92 10.42 -10.27 -4.96
C THR A 92 9.58 -9.77 -6.15
N PRO A 93 10.15 -9.64 -7.37
CA PRO A 93 9.47 -9.03 -8.51
C PRO A 93 8.12 -9.67 -8.85
N HIS A 94 8.05 -11.00 -8.89
CA HIS A 94 6.80 -11.71 -9.21
C HIS A 94 5.69 -11.46 -8.18
N LYS A 95 6.02 -11.39 -6.89
CA LYS A 95 5.06 -11.06 -5.83
C LYS A 95 4.61 -9.59 -5.90
N LYS A 96 5.50 -8.69 -6.34
CA LYS A 96 5.16 -7.26 -6.51
C LYS A 96 4.23 -7.05 -7.70
N LEU A 97 4.53 -7.68 -8.83
CA LEU A 97 3.65 -7.73 -10.00
C LEU A 97 2.25 -8.24 -9.62
N MET A 98 2.18 -9.16 -8.65
CA MET A 98 0.91 -9.63 -8.14
C MET A 98 0.10 -8.56 -7.42
N VAL A 99 0.72 -7.83 -6.50
CA VAL A 99 0.09 -6.68 -5.87
C VAL A 99 -0.33 -5.63 -6.90
N GLU A 100 0.50 -5.37 -7.93
CA GLU A 100 0.20 -4.44 -9.03
C GLU A 100 -1.09 -4.82 -9.76
N LYS A 101 -1.25 -6.09 -10.16
CA LYS A 101 -2.47 -6.56 -10.85
C LYS A 101 -3.73 -6.42 -9.99
N HIS A 102 -3.65 -6.81 -8.72
CA HIS A 102 -4.77 -6.63 -7.79
C HIS A 102 -5.10 -5.16 -7.56
N PHE A 103 -4.07 -4.30 -7.50
CA PHE A 103 -4.25 -2.87 -7.29
C PHE A 103 -4.84 -2.18 -8.52
N GLU A 104 -4.37 -2.52 -9.72
CA GLU A 104 -4.96 -2.04 -10.96
C GLU A 104 -6.44 -2.46 -11.06
N HIS A 105 -6.75 -3.72 -10.79
CA HIS A 105 -8.14 -4.19 -10.75
C HIS A 105 -8.98 -3.43 -9.72
N TYR A 106 -8.40 -3.14 -8.55
CA TYR A 106 -9.04 -2.33 -7.54
C TYR A 106 -9.32 -0.91 -8.03
N LEU A 107 -8.33 -0.24 -8.62
CA LEU A 107 -8.48 1.13 -9.11
C LEU A 107 -9.53 1.23 -10.21
N ASN A 108 -9.56 0.26 -11.14
CA ASN A 108 -10.55 0.17 -12.22
C ASN A 108 -11.98 -0.07 -11.71
N TYR A 109 -12.15 -0.58 -10.49
CA TYR A 109 -13.48 -0.74 -9.90
C TYR A 109 -14.03 0.59 -9.34
N TYR A 110 -13.15 1.46 -8.83
CA TYR A 110 -13.52 2.74 -8.21
C TYR A 110 -13.37 3.94 -9.16
N ASN A 111 -12.63 3.81 -10.26
CA ASN A 111 -12.37 4.90 -11.19
C ASN A 111 -12.41 4.40 -12.63
N ASP A 112 -13.07 5.16 -13.48
CA ASP A 112 -13.03 4.96 -14.94
C ASP A 112 -12.03 5.91 -15.62
N ASP A 113 -11.51 6.91 -14.89
CA ASP A 113 -10.52 7.87 -15.40
C ASP A 113 -9.11 7.27 -15.39
N PRO A 114 -8.49 7.04 -16.58
CA PRO A 114 -7.14 6.49 -16.67
C PRO A 114 -6.07 7.34 -15.97
N SER A 115 -6.28 8.66 -15.86
CA SER A 115 -5.33 9.57 -15.20
C SER A 115 -5.22 9.31 -13.71
N ILE A 116 -6.35 9.02 -13.04
CA ILE A 116 -6.41 8.67 -11.62
C ILE A 116 -5.75 7.30 -11.39
N ILE A 117 -6.05 6.33 -12.26
CA ILE A 117 -5.44 5.00 -12.20
C ILE A 117 -3.91 5.13 -12.33
N SER A 118 -3.44 5.84 -13.34
CA SER A 118 -2.01 6.08 -13.60
C SER A 118 -1.32 6.77 -12.41
N TYR A 119 -1.95 7.80 -11.84
CA TYR A 119 -1.45 8.50 -10.65
C TYR A 119 -1.23 7.56 -9.46
N HIS A 120 -2.21 6.70 -9.18
CA HIS A 120 -2.10 5.76 -8.07
C HIS A 120 -1.10 4.64 -8.36
N MET A 121 -1.08 4.09 -9.58
CA MET A 121 -0.09 3.09 -9.99
C MET A 121 1.35 3.63 -9.90
N GLY A 122 1.58 4.88 -10.30
CA GLY A 122 2.87 5.55 -10.15
C GLY A 122 3.35 5.71 -8.70
N LYS A 123 2.44 5.59 -7.73
CA LYS A 123 2.74 5.66 -6.29
C LYS A 123 2.96 4.30 -5.62
N ILE A 124 2.92 3.19 -6.35
CA ILE A 124 2.97 1.87 -5.72
C ILE A 124 4.23 1.65 -4.86
N ASN A 125 5.39 2.15 -5.29
CA ASN A 125 6.62 2.09 -4.50
C ASN A 125 6.52 2.88 -3.19
N ASN A 126 5.79 4.00 -3.18
CA ASN A 126 5.54 4.78 -1.98
C ASN A 126 4.63 4.02 -1.02
N TYR A 127 3.60 3.34 -1.54
CA TYR A 127 2.72 2.49 -0.74
C TYR A 127 3.46 1.27 -0.19
N ALA A 128 4.34 0.65 -0.98
CA ALA A 128 5.21 -0.43 -0.53
C ALA A 128 6.13 0.02 0.62
N ASN A 129 6.80 1.17 0.48
CA ASN A 129 7.62 1.74 1.56
C ASN A 129 6.81 2.01 2.84
N ARG A 130 5.57 2.49 2.71
CA ARG A 130 4.66 2.67 3.85
C ARG A 130 4.32 1.34 4.52
N ALA A 131 4.01 0.30 3.75
CA ALA A 131 3.71 -1.03 4.26
C ALA A 131 4.90 -1.64 5.01
N ILE A 132 6.10 -1.53 4.45
CA ILE A 132 7.37 -1.96 5.08
C ILE A 132 7.61 -1.19 6.38
N GLY A 133 7.45 0.14 6.36
CA GLY A 133 7.59 0.98 7.54
C GLY A 133 6.58 0.63 8.64
N GLY A 134 5.32 0.38 8.28
CA GLY A 134 4.28 -0.09 9.19
C GLY A 134 4.61 -1.44 9.81
N SER A 135 5.09 -2.38 9.00
CA SER A 135 5.50 -3.71 9.44
C SER A 135 6.66 -3.66 10.45
N ARG A 136 7.66 -2.79 10.21
CA ARG A 136 8.76 -2.58 11.18
C ARG A 136 8.27 -1.99 12.50
N LYS A 137 7.34 -1.05 12.46
CA LYS A 137 6.74 -0.48 13.68
C LYS A 137 5.96 -1.54 14.46
N LYS A 138 5.17 -2.37 13.78
CA LYS A 138 4.43 -3.49 14.38
C LYS A 138 5.38 -4.50 15.03
N LEU A 139 6.43 -4.90 14.32
CA LEU A 139 7.45 -5.81 14.86
C LEU A 139 8.19 -5.21 16.05
N LYS A 140 8.49 -3.91 16.05
CA LYS A 140 9.10 -3.23 17.19
C LYS A 140 8.15 -3.22 18.39
N ALA A 141 6.88 -2.88 18.18
CA ALA A 141 5.87 -2.86 19.24
C ALA A 141 5.68 -4.23 19.90
N MET A 142 5.63 -5.32 19.10
CA MET A 142 5.53 -6.69 19.62
C MET A 142 6.75 -7.11 20.46
N LYS A 143 7.94 -6.58 20.15
CA LYS A 143 9.15 -6.84 20.94
C LYS A 143 9.20 -6.02 22.23
N GLU A 144 8.68 -4.80 22.19
CA GLU A 144 8.71 -3.84 23.30
C GLU A 144 7.60 -4.11 24.32
N TYR A 145 6.45 -4.61 23.86
CA TYR A 145 5.25 -4.90 24.67
C TYR A 145 4.67 -6.27 24.31
N PRO A 146 5.33 -7.38 24.70
CA PRO A 146 4.87 -8.72 24.38
C PRO A 146 3.52 -9.07 25.02
N GLU A 147 3.16 -8.43 26.13
CA GLU A 147 1.86 -8.54 26.81
C GLU A 147 0.71 -7.84 26.09
N ILE A 148 0.99 -6.92 25.16
CA ILE A 148 0.00 -6.33 24.25
C ILE A 148 -0.06 -7.18 22.97
N ASP A 149 -0.09 -8.50 23.13
CA ASP A 149 -0.47 -9.40 22.04
C ASP A 149 -1.94 -9.12 21.75
N MET A 150 -2.15 -8.11 20.90
CA MET A 150 -3.47 -7.57 20.59
C MET A 150 -4.37 -8.73 20.17
N GLU A 151 -5.42 -8.92 20.96
CA GLU A 151 -6.54 -9.82 20.74
C GLU A 151 -6.70 -10.22 19.26
N GLY A 152 -6.40 -11.49 18.96
CA GLY A 152 -6.96 -12.14 17.78
C GLY A 152 -6.04 -12.53 16.64
N ILE A 153 -4.73 -12.79 16.84
CA ILE A 153 -4.03 -13.71 15.93
C ILE A 153 -4.22 -15.13 16.45
N LYS A 154 -5.48 -15.59 16.51
CA LYS A 154 -5.67 -17.01 16.30
C LYS A 154 -5.20 -17.25 14.87
N GLU A 155 -4.12 -18.03 14.73
CA GLU A 155 -3.93 -18.87 13.55
C GLU A 155 -5.18 -19.77 13.46
N ILE A 156 -6.29 -19.20 13.00
CA ILE A 156 -7.27 -19.97 12.26
C ILE A 156 -6.48 -20.46 11.06
N ASP A 157 -6.53 -21.77 10.79
CA ASP A 157 -6.05 -22.37 9.54
C ASP A 157 -6.61 -21.54 8.38
N ASP A 158 -5.86 -20.52 7.97
CA ASP A 158 -6.38 -19.50 7.09
C ASP A 158 -6.03 -19.98 5.70
N ASP A 159 -7.07 -20.46 5.00
CA ASP A 159 -7.00 -20.88 3.62
C ASP A 159 -6.12 -19.92 2.82
N LYS A 160 -5.01 -20.44 2.28
CA LYS A 160 -4.20 -19.67 1.35
C LYS A 160 -4.93 -19.63 0.02
N ILE A 161 -5.09 -18.45 -0.55
CA ILE A 161 -5.53 -18.31 -1.93
C ILE A 161 -4.32 -18.17 -2.85
N GLN A 162 -4.42 -18.83 -3.99
CA GLN A 162 -3.55 -18.59 -5.13
C GLN A 162 -3.99 -17.27 -5.77
N LEU A 163 -3.10 -16.28 -5.77
CA LEU A 163 -3.33 -14.98 -6.39
C LEU A 163 -3.24 -15.06 -7.90
#